data_AF-A0A8T4NJY5-F1
#
_entry.id   AF-A0A8T4NJY5-F1
#
_cell.length_a   1.000
_cell.length_b   1.000
_cell.length_c   1.000
_cell.angle_alpha   90.00
_cell.angle_beta   90.00
_cell.angle_gamma   90.00
#
_symmetry.space_group_name_H-M   'P 1'
#
loop_
_entity.id
_entity.type
_entity.pdbx_description
1 polymer ?
#
loop_
_entity_poly.entity_id
_entity_poly.type
_entity_poly.pdbx_seq_one_letter_code
_entity_poly.pdbx_strand_id
1 'polypeptide(L)'
;MSDENFYNGARSSSYGSSEKYGESFFGPEYRASAGSFAVTTDPRTANKLKDVSNKLNTGIKAIEITALQPNLFETIPDQHLEELNRLRKLSKVDLSLHGPLIEASGISKEGVDEPRRQQAERQMASVVERANKLNPNGNIVITFHTTSGLPEMKNRVLTEEKEEKKEKVTEMYVINERDGVINVIKSKINYLEGEKESDPLKELKRVNEESWDKQLGNIVFHARQGREGISEAFKGEMGAEKIENGESIVAEAYKKYNTPEGQKFIDSLTSAERKYVERNISALNYADIYVRDAYNGLQEMFNKAWEVVQKDGNEADKKRLEEYRERMMKRIKEIKDPTKLPELADDVVKGVAILSTLSKTPETLKPLQDFVMERSSETYSNVALNAYKKFKDKAPIISLENPPVGMGIGRAEDMRTLIDASRKKLATKLVENQGLSESEAKQQADKLIGATWDVGHINMLRQYGYSEKDILEETKKIAPYVNKMHLSDNFGFEHGELPMGMGNVPMKGHLKELQAAHGDKIKDIKKIIEAGDWYQHFQTSPFKKTMEAFGSPIYGMDMAPYWNQSPVLSGPGYFSGYGMMLPEQHFSMYGAGFSNLPTELGGQMAGRSRLSGNQME
;
A
#
# COMPACT_ATOMS: atom_id res chain seq x y z
N MET A 1 28.66 -4.00 32.35
CA MET A 1 29.04 -5.25 31.66
C MET A 1 30.37 -4.96 31.01
N SER A 2 31.42 -5.60 31.49
CA SER A 2 32.79 -5.47 30.99
C SER A 2 32.95 -6.43 29.82
N ASP A 3 33.16 -5.89 28.62
CA ASP A 3 33.51 -6.69 27.45
C ASP A 3 34.94 -7.21 27.61
N GLU A 4 35.07 -8.51 27.94
CA GLU A 4 36.36 -9.21 27.94
C GLU A 4 36.76 -9.54 26.51
N ASN A 5 37.78 -8.84 26.00
CA ASN A 5 38.41 -9.12 24.71
C ASN A 5 39.23 -10.43 24.80
N PHE A 6 38.69 -11.52 24.28
CA PHE A 6 39.43 -12.75 24.00
C PHE A 6 39.92 -12.78 22.54
N TYR A 7 41.20 -13.13 22.35
CA TYR A 7 41.91 -13.52 21.12
C TYR A 7 42.38 -12.46 20.09
N ASN A 8 43.71 -12.38 19.97
CA ASN A 8 44.49 -11.65 18.95
C ASN A 8 44.55 -12.37 17.56
N GLY A 9 43.58 -13.26 17.28
CA GLY A 9 43.47 -13.98 16.00
C GLY A 9 42.36 -13.43 15.08
N ALA A 10 41.61 -12.42 15.51
CA ALA A 10 40.51 -11.86 14.75
C ALA A 10 41.03 -10.99 13.60
N ARG A 11 41.13 -11.56 12.39
CA ARG A 11 41.30 -10.83 11.12
C ARG A 11 40.10 -9.93 10.75
N SER A 12 39.22 -9.61 11.71
CA SER A 12 38.18 -8.60 11.60
C SER A 12 37.78 -8.17 13.01
N SER A 13 38.44 -7.16 13.56
CA SER A 13 38.03 -6.52 14.82
C SER A 13 36.69 -5.76 14.71
N SER A 14 35.98 -5.89 13.58
CA SER A 14 34.58 -5.52 13.41
C SER A 14 33.68 -6.75 13.66
N TYR A 15 33.47 -7.11 14.92
CA TYR A 15 32.31 -7.94 15.26
C TYR A 15 31.05 -7.20 14.76
N GLY A 16 30.47 -7.65 13.65
CA GLY A 16 29.18 -7.17 13.14
C GLY A 16 29.15 -6.59 11.73
N SER A 17 30.25 -6.49 10.98
CA SER A 17 30.19 -6.10 9.56
C SER A 17 30.18 -7.34 8.67
N SER A 18 29.16 -7.50 7.81
CA SER A 18 29.12 -8.66 6.90
C SER A 18 30.27 -8.60 5.89
N GLU A 19 30.75 -9.76 5.40
CA GLU A 19 31.88 -9.83 4.45
C GLU A 19 31.67 -8.96 3.19
N LYS A 20 30.40 -8.71 2.82
CA LYS A 20 30.01 -7.83 1.72
C LYS A 20 30.32 -6.34 1.97
N TYR A 21 30.52 -5.93 3.22
CA TYR A 21 30.93 -4.58 3.63
C TYR A 21 32.45 -4.48 3.93
N GLY A 22 33.24 -5.52 3.61
CA GLY A 22 34.70 -5.56 3.80
C GLY A 22 35.49 -4.57 2.93
N GLU A 23 36.83 -4.73 2.88
CA GLU A 23 37.83 -3.78 2.31
C GLU A 23 37.48 -3.14 0.94
N SER A 24 36.61 -3.76 0.16
CA SER A 24 36.12 -3.30 -1.15
C SER A 24 34.98 -2.26 -1.11
N PHE A 25 34.39 -1.98 0.06
CA PHE A 25 33.37 -0.93 0.24
C PHE A 25 34.00 0.49 0.29
N PHE A 26 35.32 0.59 0.47
CA PHE A 26 36.02 1.84 0.82
C PHE A 26 36.54 2.67 -0.36
N GLY A 27 35.90 2.60 -1.53
CA GLY A 27 36.16 3.56 -2.61
C GLY A 27 35.88 4.99 -2.14
N PRO A 28 36.76 5.98 -2.39
CA PRO A 28 36.56 7.38 -1.98
C PRO A 28 35.19 7.94 -2.35
N GLU A 29 34.63 7.48 -3.46
CA GLU A 29 33.36 7.92 -4.04
C GLU A 29 32.11 7.46 -3.28
N TYR A 30 32.22 6.49 -2.36
CA TYR A 30 31.09 5.99 -1.54
C TYR A 30 31.18 6.39 -0.07
N ARG A 31 32.24 7.12 0.31
CA ARG A 31 32.41 7.62 1.67
C ARG A 31 31.43 8.75 1.92
N ALA A 32 30.71 8.64 3.01
CA ALA A 32 29.74 9.64 3.45
C ALA A 32 30.27 10.31 4.71
N SER A 33 30.24 11.65 4.77
CA SER A 33 30.59 12.37 5.99
C SER A 33 29.51 12.18 7.05
N ALA A 34 29.89 12.26 8.33
CA ALA A 34 28.93 12.14 9.44
C ALA A 34 27.75 13.12 9.31
N GLY A 35 27.98 14.31 8.75
CA GLY A 35 26.94 15.33 8.54
C GLY A 35 25.92 15.00 7.45
N SER A 36 26.16 13.97 6.62
CA SER A 36 25.23 13.53 5.57
C SER A 36 24.16 12.55 6.05
N PHE A 37 24.27 12.09 7.29
CA PHE A 37 23.33 11.16 7.92
C PHE A 37 22.40 11.87 8.90
N ALA A 38 21.17 11.36 8.97
CA ALA A 38 20.17 11.70 9.96
C ALA A 38 19.81 10.46 10.79
N VAL A 39 19.10 10.68 11.90
CA VAL A 39 18.49 9.61 12.70
C VAL A 39 17.01 9.91 12.96
N THR A 40 16.21 8.87 13.14
CA THR A 40 14.82 8.99 13.58
C THR A 40 14.70 9.23 15.07
N THR A 41 13.57 9.75 15.54
CA THR A 41 13.20 9.74 16.97
C THR A 41 12.49 8.43 17.33
N ASP A 42 12.46 8.06 18.61
CA ASP A 42 11.76 6.85 19.04
C ASP A 42 10.25 6.98 18.75
N PRO A 43 9.65 6.13 17.89
CA PRO A 43 8.25 6.24 17.48
C PRO A 43 7.24 6.06 18.62
N ARG A 44 7.67 5.58 19.79
CA ARG A 44 6.80 5.22 20.93
C ARG A 44 6.62 6.35 21.94
N THR A 45 7.41 7.42 21.86
CA THR A 45 7.33 8.56 22.79
C THR A 45 6.71 9.80 22.16
N ALA A 46 5.77 10.43 22.88
CA ALA A 46 5.22 11.75 22.53
C ALA A 46 6.19 12.90 22.89
N ASN A 47 7.15 12.66 23.79
CA ASN A 47 8.11 13.67 24.22
C ASN A 47 9.24 13.83 23.20
N LYS A 48 8.87 14.26 21.99
CA LYS A 48 9.78 14.48 20.87
C LYS A 48 10.81 15.57 21.15
N LEU A 49 10.45 16.58 21.94
CA LEU A 49 11.36 17.64 22.32
C LEU A 49 12.59 17.10 23.08
N LYS A 50 12.37 16.26 24.10
CA LYS A 50 13.45 15.61 24.84
C LYS A 50 14.29 14.71 23.95
N ASP A 51 13.65 13.89 23.11
CA ASP A 51 14.36 12.93 22.28
C ASP A 51 15.22 13.60 21.21
N VAL A 52 14.68 14.63 20.53
CA VAL A 52 15.46 15.47 19.61
C VAL A 52 16.63 16.13 20.35
N SER A 53 16.41 16.70 21.52
CA SER A 53 17.49 17.32 22.31
C SER A 53 18.59 16.32 22.68
N ASN A 54 18.23 15.07 23.01
CA ASN A 54 19.22 14.02 23.29
C ASN A 54 20.04 13.66 22.05
N LYS A 55 19.39 13.56 20.89
CA LYS A 55 20.04 13.22 19.61
C LYS A 55 20.92 14.36 19.09
N LEU A 56 20.61 15.62 19.41
CA LEU A 56 21.50 16.75 19.12
C LEU A 56 22.87 16.61 19.79
N ASN A 57 22.94 16.01 20.99
CA ASN A 57 24.20 15.83 21.71
C ASN A 57 25.18 14.88 21.01
N THR A 58 24.72 14.08 20.04
CA THR A 58 25.60 13.21 19.26
C THR A 58 26.23 13.92 18.06
N GLY A 59 25.99 15.22 17.88
CA GLY A 59 26.56 16.03 16.81
C GLY A 59 25.87 15.86 15.45
N ILE A 60 24.73 15.18 15.40
CA ILE A 60 23.96 14.93 14.19
C ILE A 60 23.39 16.25 13.62
N LYS A 61 23.37 16.37 12.29
CA LYS A 61 22.94 17.58 11.58
C LYS A 61 21.52 17.52 11.03
N ALA A 62 20.88 16.36 11.04
CA ALA A 62 19.49 16.20 10.62
C ALA A 62 18.78 15.16 11.48
N ILE A 63 17.55 15.43 11.90
CA ILE A 63 16.75 14.51 12.71
C ILE A 63 15.37 14.37 12.09
N GLU A 64 14.90 13.13 11.98
CA GLU A 64 13.52 12.85 11.64
C GLU A 64 12.68 12.65 12.90
N ILE A 65 11.60 13.43 13.01
CA ILE A 65 10.59 13.22 14.02
C ILE A 65 9.67 12.10 13.52
N THR A 66 9.53 11.01 14.26
CA THR A 66 8.81 9.81 13.83
C THR A 66 7.57 9.65 14.67
N ALA A 67 6.39 9.64 14.05
CA ALA A 67 5.12 9.58 14.78
C ALA A 67 4.16 8.59 14.13
N LEU A 68 4.59 7.33 14.05
CA LEU A 68 3.88 6.25 13.35
C LEU A 68 2.45 6.01 13.87
N GLN A 69 2.20 6.30 15.15
CA GLN A 69 0.89 6.10 15.77
C GLN A 69 0.06 7.39 15.72
N PRO A 70 -1.15 7.39 15.09
CA PRO A 70 -1.98 8.59 15.00
C PRO A 70 -2.33 9.19 16.37
N ASN A 71 -2.71 8.36 17.34
CA ASN A 71 -3.04 8.81 18.69
C ASN A 71 -1.84 9.45 19.40
N LEU A 72 -0.63 8.93 19.18
CA LEU A 72 0.57 9.53 19.75
C LEU A 72 0.86 10.90 19.14
N PHE A 73 0.74 11.03 17.81
CA PHE A 73 0.95 12.31 17.13
C PHE A 73 -0.01 13.41 17.61
N GLU A 74 -1.28 13.07 17.83
CA GLU A 74 -2.29 13.99 18.39
C GLU A 74 -1.95 14.46 19.80
N THR A 75 -1.21 13.68 20.59
CA THR A 75 -0.80 14.08 21.94
C THR A 75 0.38 15.07 21.98
N ILE A 76 1.08 15.29 20.86
CA ILE A 76 2.22 16.22 20.81
C ILE A 76 1.68 17.67 20.80
N PRO A 77 1.92 18.50 21.83
CA PRO A 77 1.43 19.87 21.82
C PRO A 77 2.08 20.69 20.71
N ASP A 78 1.35 21.65 20.15
CA ASP A 78 1.89 22.57 19.12
C ASP A 78 3.11 23.35 19.64
N GLN A 79 3.11 23.70 20.92
CA GLN A 79 4.24 24.37 21.59
C GLN A 79 5.52 23.53 21.51
N HIS A 80 5.43 22.19 21.52
CA HIS A 80 6.60 21.34 21.34
C HIS A 80 7.13 21.44 19.91
N LEU A 81 6.27 21.54 18.89
CA LEU A 81 6.68 21.69 17.50
C LEU A 81 7.34 23.07 17.26
N GLU A 82 6.81 24.12 17.88
CA GLU A 82 7.40 25.46 17.84
C GLU A 82 8.77 25.50 18.54
N GLU A 83 8.90 24.84 19.69
CA GLU A 83 10.18 24.75 20.40
C GLU A 83 11.19 23.89 19.64
N LEU A 84 10.76 22.81 18.99
CA LEU A 84 11.60 22.04 18.06
C LEU A 84 12.12 22.90 16.90
N ASN A 85 11.30 23.80 16.34
CA ASN A 85 11.75 24.76 15.33
C ASN A 85 12.75 25.79 15.89
N ARG A 86 12.60 26.22 17.15
CA ARG A 86 13.59 27.09 17.81
C ARG A 86 14.92 26.36 18.00
N LEU A 87 14.88 25.15 18.54
CA LEU A 87 16.06 24.29 18.68
C LEU A 87 16.74 24.05 17.34
N ARG A 88 15.97 23.75 16.29
CA ARG A 88 16.45 23.60 14.92
C ARG A 88 17.29 24.80 14.46
N LYS A 89 16.76 26.02 14.66
CA LYS A 89 17.45 27.27 14.30
C LYS A 89 18.71 27.50 15.13
N LEU A 90 18.63 27.25 16.45
CA LEU A 90 19.75 27.45 17.38
C LEU A 90 20.91 26.49 17.10
N SER A 91 20.61 25.22 16.89
CA SER A 91 21.60 24.17 16.65
C SER A 91 22.01 24.02 15.19
N LYS A 92 21.35 24.75 14.28
CA LYS A 92 21.53 24.66 12.82
C LYS A 92 21.42 23.22 12.33
N VAL A 93 20.44 22.49 12.85
CA VAL A 93 20.08 21.17 12.34
C VAL A 93 18.90 21.27 11.40
N ASP A 94 18.72 20.23 10.60
CA ASP A 94 17.54 20.04 9.78
C ASP A 94 16.55 19.09 10.45
N LEU A 95 15.26 19.31 10.18
CA LEU A 95 14.18 18.42 10.63
C LEU A 95 13.38 17.91 9.43
N SER A 96 12.92 16.67 9.53
CA SER A 96 11.86 16.07 8.72
C SER A 96 10.85 15.37 9.63
N LEU A 97 9.74 14.92 9.07
CA LEU A 97 8.69 14.22 9.81
C LEU A 97 8.35 12.90 9.11
N HIS A 98 8.43 11.79 9.81
CA HIS A 98 7.76 10.54 9.42
C HIS A 98 6.37 10.55 10.07
N GLY A 99 5.35 10.72 9.23
CA GLY A 99 3.94 10.81 9.64
C GLY A 99 3.36 9.50 10.15
N PRO A 100 2.13 9.54 10.70
CA PRO A 100 1.44 8.35 11.16
C PRO A 100 1.06 7.41 10.02
N LEU A 101 0.96 6.12 10.37
CA LEU A 101 0.48 5.05 9.50
C LEU A 101 -1.02 5.22 9.27
N ILE A 102 -1.39 5.80 8.12
CA ILE A 102 -2.77 6.09 7.72
C ILE A 102 -3.01 5.48 6.34
N GLU A 103 -4.09 4.70 6.20
CA GLU A 103 -4.48 4.12 4.91
C GLU A 103 -5.22 5.15 4.03
N ALA A 104 -4.56 5.59 2.96
CA ALA A 104 -5.02 6.68 2.10
C ALA A 104 -6.19 6.31 1.18
N SER A 105 -6.42 5.02 0.91
CA SER A 105 -7.45 4.57 -0.02
C SER A 105 -8.86 4.52 0.58
N GLY A 106 -8.99 4.55 1.92
CA GLY A 106 -10.25 4.33 2.63
C GLY A 106 -10.63 2.87 2.81
N ILE A 107 -9.73 1.94 2.45
CA ILE A 107 -9.92 0.52 2.69
C ILE A 107 -9.67 0.19 4.16
N SER A 108 -10.41 -0.80 4.64
CA SER A 108 -10.31 -1.35 5.98
C SER A 108 -10.60 -2.84 6.00
N LYS A 109 -10.49 -3.46 7.17
CA LYS A 109 -10.92 -4.84 7.38
C LYS A 109 -12.43 -5.01 7.16
N GLU A 110 -13.20 -3.94 7.33
CA GLU A 110 -14.65 -3.91 7.15
C GLU A 110 -15.08 -3.65 5.70
N GLY A 111 -14.13 -3.43 4.79
CA GLY A 111 -14.39 -3.08 3.38
C GLY A 111 -14.01 -1.64 3.04
N VAL A 112 -14.69 -1.10 2.02
CA VAL A 112 -14.45 0.26 1.49
C VAL A 112 -15.43 1.24 2.10
N ASP A 113 -14.92 2.37 2.58
CA ASP A 113 -15.77 3.46 3.08
C ASP A 113 -15.21 4.84 2.67
N GLU A 114 -16.02 5.62 1.96
CA GLU A 114 -15.64 6.96 1.49
C GLU A 114 -15.50 7.97 2.64
N PRO A 115 -16.43 8.05 3.62
CA PRO A 115 -16.21 8.77 4.87
C PRO A 115 -14.88 8.49 5.56
N ARG A 116 -14.45 7.22 5.61
CA ARG A 116 -13.14 6.82 6.14
C ARG A 116 -11.98 7.35 5.31
N ARG A 117 -12.05 7.29 3.97
CA ARG A 117 -11.05 7.92 3.08
C ARG A 117 -10.92 9.42 3.37
N GLN A 118 -12.05 10.11 3.49
CA GLN A 118 -12.06 11.54 3.80
C GLN A 118 -11.52 11.85 5.20
N GLN A 119 -11.73 10.96 6.18
CA GLN A 119 -11.13 11.07 7.49
C GLN A 119 -9.60 10.93 7.42
N ALA A 120 -9.10 9.93 6.69
CA ALA A 120 -7.67 9.75 6.44
C ALA A 120 -7.06 11.00 5.77
N GLU A 121 -7.74 11.57 4.76
CA GLU A 121 -7.33 12.80 4.10
C GLU A 121 -7.24 13.98 5.08
N ARG A 122 -8.24 14.16 5.97
CA ARG A 122 -8.23 15.21 7.01
C ARG A 122 -7.10 15.01 8.02
N GLN A 123 -6.85 13.77 8.44
CA GLN A 123 -5.76 13.44 9.36
C GLN A 123 -4.40 13.74 8.73
N MET A 124 -4.15 13.29 7.50
CA MET A 124 -2.93 13.60 6.76
C MET A 124 -2.76 15.11 6.56
N ALA A 125 -3.82 15.84 6.22
CA ALA A 125 -3.78 17.30 6.10
C ALA A 125 -3.42 18.00 7.44
N SER A 126 -3.95 17.53 8.57
CA SER A 126 -3.59 18.01 9.90
C SER A 126 -2.10 17.77 10.21
N VAL A 127 -1.58 16.59 9.88
CA VAL A 127 -0.14 16.27 10.01
C VAL A 127 0.69 17.24 9.20
N VAL A 128 0.32 17.51 7.94
CA VAL A 128 1.04 18.43 7.07
C VAL A 128 1.02 19.86 7.61
N GLU A 129 -0.11 20.33 8.10
CA GLU A 129 -0.22 21.65 8.72
C GLU A 129 0.64 21.78 9.98
N ARG A 130 0.63 20.76 10.85
CA ARG A 130 1.45 20.74 12.06
C ARG A 130 2.94 20.61 11.75
N ALA A 131 3.30 19.85 10.73
CA ALA A 131 4.68 19.75 10.25
C ALA A 131 5.25 21.10 9.80
N ASN A 132 4.45 21.97 9.17
CA ASN A 132 4.90 23.31 8.80
C ASN A 132 5.42 24.11 10.01
N LYS A 133 4.92 23.88 11.23
CA LYS A 133 5.41 24.55 12.45
C LYS A 133 6.88 24.24 12.77
N LEU A 134 7.37 23.08 12.34
CA LEU A 134 8.78 22.69 12.48
C LEU A 134 9.72 23.50 11.57
N ASN A 135 9.20 23.99 10.43
CA ASN A 135 9.92 24.88 9.53
C ASN A 135 8.97 25.79 8.72
N PRO A 136 8.44 26.88 9.31
CA PRO A 136 7.40 27.70 8.66
C PRO A 136 7.87 28.43 7.40
N ASN A 137 9.18 28.56 7.23
CA ASN A 137 9.80 29.26 6.11
C ASN A 137 10.39 28.33 5.05
N GLY A 138 10.26 27.02 5.21
CA GLY A 138 10.83 26.06 4.27
C GLY A 138 9.93 24.87 3.99
N ASN A 139 10.31 24.09 3.01
CA ASN A 139 9.58 22.91 2.55
C ASN A 139 10.01 21.69 3.36
N ILE A 140 9.50 21.55 4.60
CA ILE A 140 9.78 20.33 5.38
C ILE A 140 9.28 19.10 4.63
N VAL A 141 10.10 18.05 4.59
CA VAL A 141 9.72 16.77 3.98
C VAL A 141 8.98 15.94 5.02
N ILE A 142 7.82 15.42 4.60
CA ILE A 142 6.95 14.57 5.41
C ILE A 142 6.83 13.23 4.71
N THR A 143 7.18 12.16 5.41
CA THR A 143 7.07 10.80 4.88
C THR A 143 5.77 10.16 5.32
N PHE A 144 5.06 9.55 4.37
CA PHE A 144 3.94 8.65 4.61
C PHE A 144 4.17 7.37 3.83
N HIS A 145 3.90 6.21 4.42
CA HIS A 145 3.85 4.97 3.64
C HIS A 145 2.76 5.09 2.55
N THR A 146 3.02 4.55 1.36
CA THR A 146 2.06 4.54 0.23
C THR A 146 0.72 3.94 0.62
N THR A 147 0.74 2.96 1.53
CA THR A 147 -0.37 2.17 2.07
C THR A 147 -0.05 1.71 3.50
N SER A 148 -1.08 1.41 4.29
CA SER A 148 -0.92 1.00 5.68
C SER A 148 -1.89 -0.12 6.05
N GLY A 149 -1.36 -1.29 6.43
CA GLY A 149 -2.14 -2.43 6.90
C GLY A 149 -2.82 -3.25 5.79
N LEU A 150 -2.48 -3.01 4.53
CA LEU A 150 -2.91 -3.82 3.38
C LEU A 150 -1.83 -4.84 3.00
N PRO A 151 -2.21 -6.06 2.59
CA PRO A 151 -1.27 -7.01 1.99
C PRO A 151 -0.79 -6.51 0.62
N GLU A 152 0.32 -7.07 0.11
CA GLU A 152 0.69 -6.84 -1.29
C GLU A 152 -0.43 -7.35 -2.21
N MET A 153 -0.94 -6.46 -3.05
CA MET A 153 -2.18 -6.70 -3.80
C MET A 153 -1.97 -7.62 -5.01
N LYS A 154 -0.71 -7.79 -5.44
CA LYS A 154 -0.26 -8.73 -6.48
C LYS A 154 0.96 -9.47 -5.96
N ASN A 155 0.81 -10.74 -5.65
CA ASN A 155 1.92 -11.55 -5.17
C ASN A 155 2.80 -11.96 -6.36
N ARG A 156 3.93 -11.26 -6.52
CA ARG A 156 4.89 -11.43 -7.61
C ARG A 156 6.12 -12.18 -7.12
N VAL A 157 6.37 -13.34 -7.73
CA VAL A 157 7.54 -14.17 -7.47
C VAL A 157 8.41 -14.26 -8.70
N LEU A 158 9.72 -14.30 -8.51
CA LEU A 158 10.66 -14.54 -9.60
C LEU A 158 10.92 -16.04 -9.72
N THR A 159 10.45 -16.65 -10.80
CA THR A 159 10.65 -18.09 -11.07
C THR A 159 11.65 -18.31 -12.20
N GLU A 160 12.46 -19.36 -12.09
CA GLU A 160 13.34 -19.81 -13.17
C GLU A 160 12.58 -20.80 -14.06
N GLU A 161 12.16 -20.35 -15.24
CA GLU A 161 11.56 -21.21 -16.27
C GLU A 161 12.52 -21.28 -17.47
N LYS A 162 13.05 -22.48 -17.76
CA LYS A 162 13.92 -22.73 -18.92
C LYS A 162 15.10 -21.75 -19.06
N GLU A 163 15.81 -21.51 -17.96
CA GLU A 163 16.99 -20.61 -17.88
C GLU A 163 16.66 -19.11 -18.04
N GLU A 164 15.40 -18.73 -18.22
CA GLU A 164 14.95 -17.33 -18.16
C GLU A 164 14.24 -17.06 -16.82
N LYS A 165 14.68 -15.99 -16.14
CA LYS A 165 13.99 -15.48 -14.95
C LYS A 165 12.75 -14.72 -15.40
N LYS A 166 11.58 -15.20 -15.00
CA LYS A 166 10.31 -14.55 -15.30
C LYS A 166 9.58 -14.23 -14.01
N GLU A 167 9.12 -12.98 -13.90
CA GLU A 167 8.21 -12.59 -12.84
C GLU A 167 6.83 -13.18 -13.13
N LYS A 168 6.29 -13.91 -12.16
CA LYS A 168 4.97 -14.53 -12.23
C LYS A 168 4.10 -14.00 -11.11
N VAL A 169 2.87 -13.60 -11.45
CA VAL A 169 1.83 -13.28 -10.47
C VAL A 169 1.13 -14.58 -10.09
N THR A 170 1.18 -14.95 -8.82
CA THR A 170 0.57 -16.21 -8.33
C THR A 170 -0.84 -16.01 -7.80
N GLU A 171 -1.08 -14.84 -7.21
CA GLU A 171 -2.37 -14.43 -6.69
C GLU A 171 -2.52 -12.91 -6.77
N MET A 172 -3.78 -12.49 -6.87
CA MET A 172 -4.18 -11.09 -6.99
C MET A 172 -5.39 -10.83 -6.12
N TYR A 173 -5.32 -9.79 -5.30
CA TYR A 173 -6.47 -9.29 -4.58
C TYR A 173 -7.35 -8.49 -5.53
N VAL A 174 -8.65 -8.73 -5.45
CA VAL A 174 -9.67 -8.06 -6.26
C VAL A 174 -10.77 -7.54 -5.34
N ILE A 175 -11.49 -6.53 -5.79
CA ILE A 175 -12.54 -5.89 -5.03
C ILE A 175 -13.82 -5.80 -5.84
N ASN A 176 -14.93 -6.09 -5.20
CA ASN A 176 -16.25 -5.73 -5.72
C ASN A 176 -16.56 -4.30 -5.28
N GLU A 177 -16.60 -3.36 -6.23
CA GLU A 177 -16.82 -1.94 -5.91
C GLU A 177 -18.19 -1.66 -5.30
N ARG A 178 -19.17 -2.55 -5.48
CA ARG A 178 -20.54 -2.35 -4.99
C ARG A 178 -20.67 -2.58 -3.49
N ASP A 179 -20.07 -3.67 -2.98
CA ASP A 179 -20.17 -4.08 -1.58
C ASP A 179 -18.85 -3.93 -0.82
N GLY A 180 -17.76 -3.58 -1.51
CA GLY A 180 -16.43 -3.40 -0.93
C GLY A 180 -15.75 -4.71 -0.53
N VAL A 181 -16.30 -5.87 -0.92
CA VAL A 181 -15.77 -7.18 -0.55
C VAL A 181 -14.49 -7.45 -1.32
N ILE A 182 -13.42 -7.73 -0.57
CA ILE A 182 -12.12 -8.12 -1.12
C ILE A 182 -12.07 -9.63 -1.26
N ASN A 183 -11.70 -10.09 -2.44
CA ASN A 183 -11.49 -11.51 -2.78
C ASN A 183 -10.06 -11.71 -3.28
N VAL A 184 -9.62 -12.97 -3.35
CA VAL A 184 -8.33 -13.35 -3.93
C VAL A 184 -8.57 -14.23 -5.14
N ILE A 185 -8.03 -13.83 -6.28
CA ILE A 185 -7.97 -14.62 -7.50
C ILE A 185 -6.59 -15.27 -7.57
N LYS A 186 -6.56 -16.61 -7.61
CA LYS A 186 -5.35 -17.40 -7.76
C LYS A 186 -5.23 -17.93 -9.18
N SER A 187 -4.00 -18.17 -9.62
CA SER A 187 -3.75 -18.95 -10.82
C SER A 187 -4.42 -20.33 -10.74
N LYS A 188 -5.03 -20.78 -11.84
CA LYS A 188 -5.69 -22.09 -11.93
C LYS A 188 -5.25 -22.84 -13.18
N ILE A 189 -5.22 -24.16 -13.08
CA ILE A 189 -5.02 -25.05 -14.23
C ILE A 189 -6.40 -25.54 -14.68
N ASN A 190 -6.75 -25.32 -15.95
CA ASN A 190 -7.95 -25.92 -16.53
C ASN A 190 -7.62 -27.34 -17.00
N TYR A 191 -7.86 -28.33 -16.13
CA TYR A 191 -7.62 -29.74 -16.44
C TYR A 191 -8.50 -30.27 -17.58
N LEU A 192 -9.67 -29.67 -17.83
CA LEU A 192 -10.60 -30.12 -18.88
C LEU A 192 -10.12 -29.69 -20.27
N GLU A 193 -9.67 -28.45 -20.39
CA GLU A 193 -9.16 -27.89 -21.65
C GLU A 193 -7.68 -28.24 -21.90
N GLY A 194 -7.02 -28.87 -20.91
CA GLY A 194 -5.59 -29.13 -20.96
C GLY A 194 -4.75 -27.85 -20.99
N GLU A 195 -5.31 -26.70 -20.56
CA GLU A 195 -4.59 -25.44 -20.55
C GLU A 195 -3.47 -25.46 -19.50
N LYS A 196 -2.39 -24.73 -19.80
CA LYS A 196 -1.38 -24.39 -18.80
C LYS A 196 -2.00 -23.47 -17.74
N GLU A 197 -1.35 -23.42 -16.58
CA GLU A 197 -1.72 -22.53 -15.48
C GLU A 197 -1.99 -21.10 -15.97
N SER A 198 -3.20 -20.60 -15.72
CA SER A 198 -3.66 -19.28 -16.15
C SER A 198 -3.13 -18.19 -15.22
N ASP A 199 -2.78 -17.05 -15.82
CA ASP A 199 -2.43 -15.84 -15.09
C ASP A 199 -3.67 -15.29 -14.34
N PRO A 200 -3.53 -14.76 -13.10
CA PRO A 200 -4.67 -14.26 -12.34
C PRO A 200 -5.47 -13.15 -13.04
N LEU A 201 -4.86 -12.35 -13.94
CA LEU A 201 -5.62 -11.38 -14.74
C LEU A 201 -6.52 -12.06 -15.78
N LYS A 202 -6.06 -13.16 -16.40
CA LYS A 202 -6.90 -13.95 -17.32
C LYS A 202 -8.07 -14.57 -16.55
N GLU A 203 -7.81 -15.09 -15.36
CA GLU A 203 -8.85 -15.66 -14.49
C GLU A 203 -9.85 -14.59 -14.01
N LEU A 204 -9.39 -13.39 -13.66
CA LEU A 204 -10.28 -12.28 -13.30
C LEU A 204 -11.23 -11.92 -14.46
N LYS A 205 -10.71 -11.81 -15.69
CA LYS A 205 -11.55 -11.57 -16.87
C LYS A 205 -12.59 -12.66 -17.05
N ARG A 206 -12.18 -13.93 -16.97
CA ARG A 206 -13.08 -15.08 -17.06
C ARG A 206 -14.17 -15.02 -15.98
N VAL A 207 -13.83 -14.72 -14.73
CA VAL A 207 -14.79 -14.61 -13.63
C VAL A 207 -15.79 -13.47 -13.87
N ASN A 208 -15.33 -12.32 -14.37
CA ASN A 208 -16.23 -11.21 -14.72
C ASN A 208 -17.16 -11.57 -15.88
N GLU A 209 -16.64 -12.19 -16.94
CA GLU A 209 -17.42 -12.66 -18.09
C GLU A 209 -18.47 -13.70 -17.66
N GLU A 210 -18.07 -14.73 -16.92
CA GLU A 210 -18.98 -15.77 -16.42
C GLU A 210 -20.03 -15.22 -15.44
N SER A 211 -19.64 -14.27 -14.58
CA SER A 211 -20.57 -13.60 -13.67
C SER A 211 -21.63 -12.83 -14.45
N TRP A 212 -21.21 -12.07 -15.47
CA TRP A 212 -22.10 -11.34 -16.35
C TRP A 212 -23.05 -12.27 -17.12
N ASP A 213 -22.51 -13.29 -17.77
CA ASP A 213 -23.28 -14.25 -18.56
C ASP A 213 -24.26 -15.04 -17.71
N LYS A 214 -23.87 -15.44 -16.49
CA LYS A 214 -24.77 -16.11 -15.55
C LYS A 214 -25.92 -15.21 -15.11
N GLN A 215 -25.66 -13.93 -14.84
CA GLN A 215 -26.70 -12.96 -14.48
C GLN A 215 -27.68 -12.77 -15.64
N LEU A 216 -27.18 -12.60 -16.87
CA LEU A 216 -28.00 -12.51 -18.07
C LEU A 216 -28.80 -13.81 -18.35
N GLY A 217 -28.17 -14.97 -18.18
CA GLY A 217 -28.80 -16.28 -18.33
C GLY A 217 -29.96 -16.49 -17.36
N ASN A 218 -29.80 -16.10 -16.10
CA ASN A 218 -30.86 -16.16 -15.09
C ASN A 218 -32.05 -15.27 -15.46
N ILE A 219 -31.80 -14.06 -15.98
CA ILE A 219 -32.85 -13.16 -16.46
C ILE A 219 -33.63 -13.80 -17.61
N VAL A 220 -32.94 -14.39 -18.60
CA VAL A 220 -33.58 -15.08 -19.72
C VAL A 220 -34.39 -16.29 -19.25
N PHE A 221 -33.85 -17.07 -18.32
CA PHE A 221 -34.55 -18.20 -17.73
C PHE A 221 -35.84 -17.74 -17.06
N HIS A 222 -35.80 -16.70 -16.22
CA HIS A 222 -36.99 -16.16 -15.56
C HIS A 222 -38.01 -15.59 -16.56
N ALA A 223 -37.55 -14.84 -17.56
CA ALA A 223 -38.44 -14.31 -18.60
C ALA A 223 -39.16 -15.42 -19.37
N ARG A 224 -38.45 -16.50 -19.74
CA ARG A 224 -39.04 -17.65 -20.46
C ARG A 224 -40.01 -18.44 -19.59
N GLN A 225 -39.64 -18.76 -18.35
CA GLN A 225 -40.53 -19.45 -17.41
C GLN A 225 -41.81 -18.66 -17.14
N GLY A 226 -41.69 -17.34 -16.95
CA GLY A 226 -42.84 -16.46 -16.82
C GLY A 226 -43.69 -16.42 -18.10
N ARG A 227 -43.07 -16.28 -19.27
CA ARG A 227 -43.80 -16.30 -20.56
C ARG A 227 -44.56 -17.62 -20.77
N GLU A 228 -43.90 -18.75 -20.56
CA GLU A 228 -44.48 -20.08 -20.73
C GLU A 228 -45.65 -20.29 -19.77
N GLY A 229 -45.46 -19.98 -18.48
CA GLY A 229 -46.51 -20.09 -17.47
C GLY A 229 -47.74 -19.22 -17.78
N ILE A 230 -47.54 -18.00 -18.26
CA ILE A 230 -48.64 -17.13 -18.70
C ILE A 230 -49.34 -17.73 -19.92
N SER A 231 -48.58 -18.18 -20.92
CA SER A 231 -49.12 -18.75 -22.15
C SER A 231 -49.93 -20.02 -21.87
N GLU A 232 -49.46 -20.89 -20.98
CA GLU A 232 -50.18 -22.08 -20.55
C GLU A 232 -51.45 -21.76 -19.79
N ALA A 233 -51.42 -20.78 -18.88
CA ALA A 233 -52.60 -20.38 -18.12
C ALA A 233 -53.73 -19.81 -18.99
N PHE A 234 -53.40 -19.28 -20.18
CA PHE A 234 -54.37 -18.74 -21.13
C PHE A 234 -54.83 -19.73 -22.22
N LYS A 235 -54.26 -20.94 -22.33
CA LYS A 235 -54.60 -21.91 -23.40
C LYS A 235 -56.04 -22.47 -23.35
N GLY A 236 -56.80 -22.28 -22.28
CA GLY A 236 -58.22 -22.66 -22.25
C GLY A 236 -58.50 -24.14 -21.90
N GLU A 237 -57.47 -24.92 -21.55
CA GLU A 237 -57.57 -26.38 -21.44
C GLU A 237 -57.51 -26.87 -19.99
N MET A 238 -58.52 -27.63 -19.54
CA MET A 238 -58.48 -28.37 -18.28
C MET A 238 -58.66 -29.87 -18.54
N GLY A 239 -57.55 -30.56 -18.83
CA GLY A 239 -57.64 -31.99 -19.18
C GLY A 239 -58.30 -32.16 -20.56
N ALA A 240 -59.37 -32.96 -20.66
CA ALA A 240 -60.08 -33.21 -21.92
C ALA A 240 -61.21 -32.20 -22.22
N GLU A 241 -61.54 -31.30 -21.29
CA GLU A 241 -62.64 -30.34 -21.42
C GLU A 241 -62.09 -28.94 -21.75
N LYS A 242 -62.61 -28.35 -22.83
CA LYS A 242 -62.29 -26.99 -23.28
C LYS A 242 -63.32 -26.02 -22.70
N ILE A 243 -62.86 -25.00 -21.97
CA ILE A 243 -63.76 -23.96 -21.45
C ILE A 243 -63.92 -22.87 -22.50
N GLU A 244 -65.16 -22.64 -22.93
CA GLU A 244 -65.51 -21.55 -23.85
C GLU A 244 -65.17 -20.20 -23.19
N ASN A 245 -64.45 -19.33 -23.91
CA ASN A 245 -63.96 -18.04 -23.40
C ASN A 245 -63.03 -18.11 -22.17
N GLY A 246 -62.41 -19.27 -21.90
CA GLY A 246 -61.54 -19.47 -20.73
C GLY A 246 -60.42 -18.42 -20.57
N GLU A 247 -59.82 -17.97 -21.69
CA GLU A 247 -58.81 -16.90 -21.67
C GLU A 247 -59.35 -15.59 -21.11
N SER A 248 -60.53 -15.15 -21.59
CA SER A 248 -61.15 -13.90 -21.17
C SER A 248 -61.58 -13.96 -19.70
N ILE A 249 -62.13 -15.09 -19.26
CA ILE A 249 -62.57 -15.30 -17.87
C ILE A 249 -61.36 -15.25 -16.93
N VAL A 250 -60.26 -15.92 -17.28
CA VAL A 250 -59.02 -15.91 -16.49
C VAL A 250 -58.39 -14.52 -16.46
N ALA A 251 -58.35 -13.82 -17.60
CA ALA A 251 -57.79 -12.47 -17.67
C ALA A 251 -58.58 -11.47 -16.81
N GLU A 252 -59.91 -11.53 -16.85
CA GLU A 252 -60.78 -10.67 -16.04
C GLU A 252 -60.68 -11.02 -14.55
N ALA A 253 -60.69 -12.31 -14.21
CA ALA A 253 -60.53 -12.76 -12.83
C ALA A 253 -59.18 -12.33 -12.26
N TYR A 254 -58.10 -12.50 -13.02
CA TYR A 254 -56.75 -12.14 -12.58
C TYR A 254 -56.58 -10.63 -12.38
N LYS A 255 -57.12 -9.79 -13.28
CA LYS A 255 -57.10 -8.31 -13.14
C LYS A 255 -57.78 -7.82 -11.86
N LYS A 256 -58.78 -8.55 -11.37
CA LYS A 256 -59.58 -8.18 -10.20
C LYS A 256 -59.31 -9.08 -8.98
N TYR A 257 -58.41 -10.06 -9.08
CA TYR A 257 -58.29 -11.16 -8.11
C TYR A 257 -58.13 -10.68 -6.66
N ASN A 258 -57.38 -9.58 -6.47
CA ASN A 258 -57.13 -8.98 -5.16
C ASN A 258 -58.17 -7.94 -4.73
N THR A 259 -59.33 -7.84 -5.40
CA THR A 259 -60.39 -6.88 -5.06
C THR A 259 -61.70 -7.58 -4.69
N PRO A 260 -62.57 -6.94 -3.87
CA PRO A 260 -63.88 -7.48 -3.55
C PRO A 260 -64.74 -7.79 -4.79
N GLU A 261 -64.59 -7.00 -5.85
CA GLU A 261 -65.28 -7.19 -7.13
C GLU A 261 -64.78 -8.43 -7.87
N GLY A 262 -63.49 -8.75 -7.78
CA GLY A 262 -62.95 -9.98 -8.37
C GLY A 262 -63.37 -11.23 -7.62
N GLN A 263 -63.45 -11.17 -6.28
CA GLN A 263 -63.98 -12.30 -5.50
C GLN A 263 -65.44 -12.58 -5.88
N LYS A 264 -66.26 -11.53 -5.99
CA LYS A 264 -67.66 -11.66 -6.47
C LYS A 264 -67.74 -12.22 -7.89
N PHE A 265 -66.83 -11.82 -8.78
CA PHE A 265 -66.74 -12.37 -10.13
C PHE A 265 -66.44 -13.87 -10.10
N ILE A 266 -65.43 -14.29 -9.34
CA ILE A 266 -65.04 -15.71 -9.19
C ILE A 266 -66.17 -16.53 -8.54
N ASP A 267 -66.86 -15.97 -7.57
CA ASP A 267 -68.00 -16.61 -6.90
C ASP A 267 -69.20 -16.80 -7.85
N SER A 268 -69.33 -15.95 -8.88
CA SER A 268 -70.41 -16.05 -9.89
C SER A 268 -70.17 -17.12 -10.95
N LEU A 269 -68.95 -17.66 -11.06
CA LEU A 269 -68.59 -18.69 -12.03
C LEU A 269 -69.17 -20.06 -11.67
N THR A 270 -69.38 -20.92 -12.68
CA THR A 270 -69.73 -22.33 -12.46
C THR A 270 -68.61 -23.07 -11.72
N SER A 271 -68.90 -24.23 -11.12
CA SER A 271 -67.87 -24.98 -10.39
C SER A 271 -66.66 -25.37 -11.26
N ALA A 272 -66.90 -25.68 -12.55
CA ALA A 272 -65.86 -26.01 -13.51
C ALA A 272 -65.01 -24.77 -13.88
N GLU A 273 -65.65 -23.64 -14.19
CA GLU A 273 -64.97 -22.37 -14.47
C GLU A 273 -64.21 -21.84 -13.25
N ARG A 274 -64.76 -21.95 -12.05
CA ARG A 274 -64.09 -21.52 -10.82
C ARG A 274 -62.81 -22.33 -10.60
N LYS A 275 -62.88 -23.67 -10.69
CA LYS A 275 -61.71 -24.54 -10.57
C LYS A 275 -60.67 -24.25 -11.65
N TYR A 276 -61.12 -23.91 -12.87
CA TYR A 276 -60.25 -23.47 -13.96
C TYR A 276 -59.55 -22.16 -13.63
N VAL A 277 -60.30 -21.16 -13.18
CA VAL A 277 -59.79 -19.84 -12.83
C VAL A 277 -58.82 -19.92 -11.65
N GLU A 278 -59.15 -20.63 -10.57
CA GLU A 278 -58.27 -20.76 -9.40
C GLU A 278 -56.92 -21.41 -9.74
N ARG A 279 -56.96 -22.49 -10.55
CA ARG A 279 -55.74 -23.15 -11.03
C ARG A 279 -54.89 -22.20 -11.88
N ASN A 280 -55.50 -21.52 -12.85
CA ASN A 280 -54.79 -20.65 -13.77
C ASN A 280 -54.34 -19.34 -13.12
N ILE A 281 -55.07 -18.79 -12.15
CA ILE A 281 -54.63 -17.63 -11.37
C ILE A 281 -53.38 -17.98 -10.56
N SER A 282 -53.33 -19.17 -9.95
CA SER A 282 -52.13 -19.60 -9.22
C SER A 282 -50.91 -19.69 -10.14
N ALA A 283 -51.09 -20.26 -11.33
CA ALA A 283 -50.05 -20.31 -12.36
C ALA A 283 -49.66 -18.91 -12.86
N LEU A 284 -50.62 -18.01 -13.08
CA LEU A 284 -50.38 -16.63 -13.49
C LEU A 284 -49.65 -15.81 -12.43
N ASN A 285 -50.00 -15.96 -11.15
CA ASN A 285 -49.31 -15.30 -10.06
C ASN A 285 -47.83 -15.70 -10.03
N TYR A 286 -47.56 -17.00 -10.15
CA TYR A 286 -46.19 -17.52 -10.25
C TYR A 286 -45.48 -16.92 -11.47
N ALA A 287 -46.09 -17.03 -12.65
CA ALA A 287 -45.50 -16.58 -13.89
C ALA A 287 -45.27 -15.05 -13.94
N ASP A 288 -46.16 -14.25 -13.37
CA ASP A 288 -46.02 -12.79 -13.22
C ASP A 288 -44.82 -12.43 -12.35
N ILE A 289 -44.61 -13.13 -11.22
CA ILE A 289 -43.43 -12.95 -10.36
C ILE A 289 -42.15 -13.17 -11.18
N TYR A 290 -42.08 -14.23 -11.99
CA TYR A 290 -40.92 -14.52 -12.84
C TYR A 290 -40.66 -13.44 -13.90
N VAL A 291 -41.70 -12.96 -14.59
CA VAL A 291 -41.53 -11.87 -15.57
C VAL A 291 -41.07 -10.57 -14.90
N ARG A 292 -41.65 -10.22 -13.75
CA ARG A 292 -41.28 -9.01 -13.01
C ARG A 292 -39.86 -9.08 -12.45
N ASP A 293 -39.46 -10.24 -11.92
CA ASP A 293 -38.10 -10.47 -11.44
C ASP A 293 -37.08 -10.39 -12.60
N ALA A 294 -37.41 -11.00 -13.75
CA ALA A 294 -36.58 -10.87 -14.95
C ALA A 294 -36.44 -9.41 -15.41
N TYR A 295 -37.53 -8.65 -15.39
CA TYR A 295 -37.50 -7.22 -15.70
C TYR A 295 -36.64 -6.42 -14.72
N ASN A 296 -36.76 -6.67 -13.41
CA ASN A 296 -35.95 -6.00 -12.40
C ASN A 296 -34.46 -6.35 -12.57
N GLY A 297 -34.15 -7.62 -12.80
CA GLY A 297 -32.79 -8.07 -13.10
C GLY A 297 -32.23 -7.42 -14.35
N LEU A 298 -33.00 -7.36 -15.43
CA LEU A 298 -32.62 -6.64 -16.65
C LEU A 298 -32.37 -5.15 -16.36
N GLN A 299 -33.23 -4.50 -15.60
CA GLN A 299 -33.07 -3.07 -15.26
C GLN A 299 -31.74 -2.82 -14.54
N GLU A 300 -31.40 -3.67 -13.56
CA GLU A 300 -30.12 -3.59 -12.86
C GLU A 300 -28.94 -3.75 -13.84
N MET A 301 -28.99 -4.76 -14.70
CA MET A 301 -27.93 -5.05 -15.67
C MET A 301 -27.79 -3.97 -16.73
N PHE A 302 -28.92 -3.41 -17.18
CA PHE A 302 -28.95 -2.30 -18.12
C PHE A 302 -28.28 -1.06 -17.52
N ASN A 303 -28.57 -0.72 -16.27
CA ASN A 303 -27.94 0.44 -15.61
C ASN A 303 -26.41 0.26 -15.50
N LYS A 304 -25.93 -0.93 -15.13
CA LYS A 304 -24.48 -1.23 -15.10
C LYS A 304 -23.84 -1.08 -16.48
N ALA A 305 -24.47 -1.65 -17.51
CA ALA A 305 -23.99 -1.54 -18.89
C ALA A 305 -23.94 -0.08 -19.36
N TRP A 306 -24.98 0.68 -19.02
CA TRP A 306 -25.07 2.09 -19.35
C TRP A 306 -23.92 2.90 -18.77
N GLU A 307 -23.60 2.73 -17.48
CA GLU A 307 -22.49 3.43 -16.82
C GLU A 307 -21.14 3.14 -17.49
N VAL A 308 -20.88 1.88 -17.84
CA VAL A 308 -19.63 1.46 -18.50
C VAL A 308 -19.52 2.05 -19.89
N VAL A 309 -20.58 1.99 -20.69
CA VAL A 309 -20.61 2.56 -22.05
C VAL A 309 -20.41 4.08 -22.03
N GLN A 310 -20.98 4.77 -21.04
CA GLN A 310 -20.74 6.22 -20.85
C GLN A 310 -19.28 6.51 -20.51
N LYS A 311 -18.67 5.71 -19.62
CA LYS A 311 -17.26 5.88 -19.23
C LYS A 311 -16.30 5.60 -20.38
N ASP A 312 -16.60 4.62 -21.21
CA ASP A 312 -15.76 4.23 -22.34
C ASP A 312 -15.93 5.13 -23.58
N GLY A 313 -17.02 5.89 -23.66
CA GLY A 313 -17.33 6.75 -24.80
C GLY A 313 -17.66 5.96 -26.09
N ASN A 314 -18.16 4.73 -25.97
CA ASN A 314 -18.57 3.93 -27.13
C ASN A 314 -19.95 4.38 -27.64
N GLU A 315 -19.96 5.27 -28.64
CA GLU A 315 -21.19 5.81 -29.22
C GLU A 315 -22.07 4.75 -29.92
N ALA A 316 -21.49 3.66 -30.45
CA ALA A 316 -22.26 2.61 -31.10
C ALA A 316 -23.11 1.82 -30.10
N ASP A 317 -22.50 1.39 -28.99
CA ASP A 317 -23.23 0.69 -27.93
C ASP A 317 -24.19 1.62 -27.19
N LYS A 318 -23.81 2.89 -26.99
CA LYS A 318 -24.69 3.89 -26.39
C LYS A 318 -25.99 4.06 -27.17
N LYS A 319 -25.89 4.20 -28.50
CA LYS A 319 -27.06 4.30 -29.38
C LYS A 319 -27.96 3.06 -29.28
N ARG A 320 -27.38 1.85 -29.26
CA ARG A 320 -28.13 0.60 -29.11
C ARG A 320 -28.89 0.53 -27.79
N LEU A 321 -28.27 0.96 -26.70
CA LEU A 321 -28.90 1.04 -25.38
C LEU A 321 -30.00 2.11 -25.33
N GLU A 322 -29.82 3.25 -26.00
CA GLU A 322 -30.83 4.32 -26.12
C GLU A 322 -32.09 3.84 -26.86
N GLU A 323 -31.92 3.24 -28.04
CA GLU A 323 -33.01 2.69 -28.84
C GLU A 323 -33.81 1.63 -28.04
N TYR A 324 -33.10 0.76 -27.31
CA TYR A 324 -33.73 -0.22 -26.45
C TYR A 324 -34.49 0.42 -25.29
N ARG A 325 -33.90 1.41 -24.62
CA ARG A 325 -34.54 2.14 -23.52
C ARG A 325 -35.84 2.80 -23.97
N GLU A 326 -35.85 3.47 -25.12
CA GLU A 326 -37.05 4.13 -25.66
C GLU A 326 -38.18 3.13 -25.93
N ARG A 327 -37.83 1.96 -26.51
CA ARG A 327 -38.77 0.87 -26.70
C ARG A 327 -39.33 0.37 -25.38
N MET A 328 -38.47 0.11 -24.39
CA MET A 328 -38.88 -0.38 -23.07
C MET A 328 -39.77 0.62 -22.33
N MET A 329 -39.50 1.92 -22.41
CA MET A 329 -40.34 2.93 -21.76
C MET A 329 -41.79 2.93 -22.26
N LYS A 330 -42.03 2.56 -23.51
CA LYS A 330 -43.40 2.39 -24.04
C LYS A 330 -44.05 1.15 -23.43
N ARG A 331 -43.31 0.04 -23.34
CA ARG A 331 -43.79 -1.25 -22.79
C ARG A 331 -44.11 -1.18 -21.30
N ILE A 332 -43.29 -0.49 -20.51
CA ILE A 332 -43.44 -0.42 -19.05
C ILE A 332 -44.78 0.18 -18.63
N LYS A 333 -45.34 1.11 -19.43
CA LYS A 333 -46.64 1.71 -19.15
C LYS A 333 -47.80 0.70 -19.19
N GLU A 334 -47.60 -0.43 -19.86
CA GLU A 334 -48.61 -1.48 -20.07
C GLU A 334 -48.46 -2.65 -19.07
N ILE A 335 -47.47 -2.62 -18.17
CA ILE A 335 -47.15 -3.70 -17.19
C ILE A 335 -48.28 -3.98 -16.19
N LYS A 336 -49.22 -3.04 -16.04
CA LYS A 336 -50.41 -3.25 -15.20
C LYS A 336 -51.43 -4.19 -15.85
N ASP A 337 -51.35 -4.43 -17.16
CA ASP A 337 -52.18 -5.41 -17.85
C ASP A 337 -51.47 -6.77 -17.92
N PRO A 338 -51.97 -7.80 -17.22
CA PRO A 338 -51.38 -9.13 -17.21
C PRO A 338 -51.31 -9.80 -18.58
N THR A 339 -52.23 -9.45 -19.49
CA THR A 339 -52.25 -9.95 -20.86
C THR A 339 -51.06 -9.45 -21.69
N LYS A 340 -50.36 -8.40 -21.22
CA LYS A 340 -49.18 -7.81 -21.85
C LYS A 340 -47.85 -8.32 -21.27
N LEU A 341 -47.88 -9.13 -20.22
CA LEU A 341 -46.67 -9.71 -19.62
C LEU A 341 -45.87 -10.62 -20.57
N PRO A 342 -46.47 -11.41 -21.49
CA PRO A 342 -45.70 -12.14 -22.49
C PRO A 342 -44.88 -11.22 -23.42
N GLU A 343 -45.45 -10.07 -23.81
CA GLU A 343 -44.76 -9.08 -24.63
C GLU A 343 -43.60 -8.43 -23.86
N LEU A 344 -43.79 -8.19 -22.55
CA LEU A 344 -42.71 -7.73 -21.68
C LEU A 344 -41.59 -8.76 -21.59
N ALA A 345 -41.91 -10.03 -21.35
CA ALA A 345 -40.91 -11.10 -21.27
C ALA A 345 -40.07 -11.19 -22.56
N ASP A 346 -40.70 -11.01 -23.72
CA ASP A 346 -39.99 -10.98 -25.01
C ASP A 346 -39.08 -9.77 -25.17
N ASP A 347 -39.54 -8.61 -24.72
CA ASP A 347 -38.73 -7.40 -24.71
C ASP A 347 -37.57 -7.52 -23.71
N VAL A 348 -37.74 -8.24 -22.59
CA VAL A 348 -36.68 -8.57 -21.63
C VAL A 348 -35.61 -9.45 -22.27
N VAL A 349 -35.99 -10.54 -22.95
CA VAL A 349 -35.06 -11.43 -23.67
C VAL A 349 -34.28 -10.67 -24.75
N LYS A 350 -34.95 -9.76 -25.48
CA LYS A 350 -34.27 -8.88 -26.45
C LYS A 350 -33.28 -7.92 -25.79
N GLY A 351 -33.62 -7.40 -24.61
CA GLY A 351 -32.71 -6.60 -23.80
C GLY A 351 -31.46 -7.35 -23.44
N VAL A 352 -31.62 -8.58 -22.94
CA VAL A 352 -30.47 -9.44 -22.63
C VAL A 352 -29.61 -9.71 -23.87
N ALA A 353 -30.20 -9.95 -25.04
CA ALA A 353 -29.44 -10.14 -26.27
C ALA A 353 -28.63 -8.89 -26.69
N ILE A 354 -29.13 -7.68 -26.41
CA ILE A 354 -28.37 -6.44 -26.60
C ILE A 354 -27.22 -6.36 -25.60
N LEU A 355 -27.49 -6.64 -24.32
CA LEU A 355 -26.50 -6.61 -23.26
C LEU A 355 -25.38 -7.65 -23.44
N SER A 356 -25.69 -8.82 -24.00
CA SER A 356 -24.70 -9.88 -24.27
C SER A 356 -23.81 -9.61 -25.47
N THR A 357 -24.08 -8.54 -26.23
CA THR A 357 -23.35 -8.20 -27.47
C THR A 357 -22.71 -6.82 -27.42
N LEU A 358 -22.53 -6.27 -26.21
CA LEU A 358 -21.77 -5.04 -25.99
C LEU A 358 -20.29 -5.30 -26.25
N SER A 359 -19.56 -4.29 -26.71
CA SER A 359 -18.11 -4.40 -26.96
C SER A 359 -17.31 -4.61 -25.67
N LYS A 360 -17.86 -4.14 -24.55
CA LYS A 360 -17.29 -4.31 -23.21
C LYS A 360 -18.42 -4.51 -22.23
N THR A 361 -18.29 -5.53 -21.41
CA THR A 361 -19.26 -5.86 -20.37
C THR A 361 -18.84 -5.24 -19.03
N PRO A 362 -19.80 -4.91 -18.16
CA PRO A 362 -19.48 -4.46 -16.81
C PRO A 362 -18.70 -5.50 -16.00
N GLU A 363 -17.60 -5.07 -15.43
CA GLU A 363 -16.78 -5.86 -14.52
C GLU A 363 -17.32 -5.71 -13.09
N THR A 364 -17.68 -6.82 -12.45
CA THR A 364 -18.09 -6.83 -11.04
C THR A 364 -16.89 -6.79 -10.09
N LEU A 365 -15.76 -7.32 -10.51
CA LEU A 365 -14.52 -7.40 -9.75
C LEU A 365 -13.44 -6.61 -10.48
N LYS A 366 -12.68 -5.80 -9.75
CA LYS A 366 -11.50 -5.10 -10.26
C LYS A 366 -10.25 -5.43 -9.45
N PRO A 367 -9.05 -5.31 -10.02
CA PRO A 367 -7.82 -5.44 -9.24
C PRO A 367 -7.82 -4.46 -8.07
N LEU A 368 -7.57 -4.96 -6.85
CA LEU A 368 -7.54 -4.14 -5.64
C LEU A 368 -6.50 -3.02 -5.74
N GLN A 369 -5.38 -3.31 -6.38
CA GLN A 369 -4.31 -2.33 -6.64
C GLN A 369 -4.80 -1.13 -7.43
N ASP A 370 -5.60 -1.34 -8.48
CA ASP A 370 -6.07 -0.25 -9.33
C ASP A 370 -7.01 0.68 -8.54
N PHE A 371 -7.88 0.09 -7.71
CA PHE A 371 -8.74 0.82 -6.80
C PHE A 371 -7.94 1.61 -5.75
N VAL A 372 -6.97 0.98 -5.09
CA VAL A 372 -6.10 1.63 -4.10
C VAL A 372 -5.31 2.75 -4.73
N MET A 373 -4.74 2.55 -5.93
CA MET A 373 -4.02 3.59 -6.66
C MET A 373 -4.91 4.79 -6.98
N GLU A 374 -6.13 4.56 -7.47
CA GLU A 374 -7.07 5.62 -7.79
C GLU A 374 -7.45 6.43 -6.54
N ARG A 375 -7.80 5.77 -5.44
CA ARG A 375 -8.24 6.42 -4.21
C ARG A 375 -7.09 7.09 -3.45
N SER A 376 -5.95 6.41 -3.30
CA SER A 376 -4.78 6.98 -2.62
C SER A 376 -4.21 8.17 -3.38
N SER A 377 -4.16 8.12 -4.72
CA SER A 377 -3.71 9.28 -5.52
C SER A 377 -4.63 10.49 -5.37
N GLU A 378 -5.93 10.27 -5.23
CA GLU A 378 -6.89 11.33 -4.92
C GLU A 378 -6.58 11.96 -3.57
N THR A 379 -6.44 11.15 -2.53
CA THR A 379 -6.11 11.58 -1.17
C THR A 379 -4.79 12.37 -1.12
N TYR A 380 -3.68 11.84 -1.65
CA TYR A 380 -2.40 12.53 -1.64
C TYR A 380 -2.43 13.85 -2.42
N SER A 381 -3.13 13.88 -3.57
CA SER A 381 -3.30 15.13 -4.33
C SER A 381 -4.10 16.19 -3.56
N ASN A 382 -5.13 15.78 -2.81
CA ASN A 382 -5.93 16.69 -1.99
C ASN A 382 -5.15 17.22 -0.78
N VAL A 383 -4.38 16.37 -0.11
CA VAL A 383 -3.50 16.77 0.99
C VAL A 383 -2.46 17.78 0.49
N ALA A 384 -1.82 17.53 -0.65
CA ALA A 384 -0.86 18.46 -1.24
C ALA A 384 -1.51 19.78 -1.68
N LEU A 385 -2.71 19.73 -2.28
CA LEU A 385 -3.47 20.91 -2.65
C LEU A 385 -3.81 21.76 -1.42
N ASN A 386 -4.25 21.13 -0.33
CA ASN A 386 -4.57 21.82 0.92
C ASN A 386 -3.32 22.49 1.52
N ALA A 387 -2.17 21.82 1.49
CA ALA A 387 -0.90 22.38 1.90
C ALA A 387 -0.51 23.60 1.03
N TYR A 388 -0.62 23.47 -0.29
CA TYR A 388 -0.31 24.56 -1.22
C TYR A 388 -1.24 25.75 -1.05
N LYS A 389 -2.55 25.55 -0.87
CA LYS A 389 -3.52 26.63 -0.62
C LYS A 389 -3.11 27.47 0.59
N LYS A 390 -2.64 26.82 1.66
CA LYS A 390 -2.25 27.49 2.92
C LYS A 390 -0.86 28.12 2.86
N PHE A 391 0.12 27.43 2.28
CA PHE A 391 1.54 27.77 2.46
C PHE A 391 2.27 28.12 1.16
N LYS A 392 1.63 27.93 -0.01
CA LYS A 392 2.17 28.22 -1.34
C LYS A 392 3.56 27.59 -1.53
N ASP A 393 4.56 28.37 -1.91
CA ASP A 393 5.92 27.88 -2.12
C ASP A 393 6.62 27.33 -0.88
N LYS A 394 6.08 27.59 0.32
CA LYS A 394 6.56 27.06 1.61
C LYS A 394 5.80 25.82 2.06
N ALA A 395 4.92 25.27 1.23
CA ALA A 395 4.18 24.07 1.56
C ALA A 395 5.11 22.89 1.84
N PRO A 396 4.85 22.11 2.90
CA PRO A 396 5.59 20.87 3.13
C PRO A 396 5.51 19.91 1.93
N ILE A 397 6.57 19.13 1.74
CA ILE A 397 6.67 18.14 0.67
C ILE A 397 6.16 16.81 1.21
N ILE A 398 5.20 16.22 0.51
CA ILE A 398 4.70 14.87 0.77
C ILE A 398 5.63 13.90 0.06
N SER A 399 6.26 13.02 0.82
CA SER A 399 7.17 12.00 0.32
C SER A 399 6.57 10.63 0.61
N LEU A 400 6.16 9.92 -0.43
CA LEU A 400 5.56 8.60 -0.28
C LEU A 400 6.67 7.58 -0.06
N GLU A 401 6.49 6.64 0.85
CA GLU A 401 7.48 5.60 1.17
C GLU A 401 6.95 4.22 0.80
N ASN A 402 7.82 3.39 0.23
CA ASN A 402 7.53 1.98 0.02
C ASN A 402 7.42 1.27 1.38
N PRO A 403 6.28 0.67 1.77
CA PRO A 403 6.23 -0.21 2.93
C PRO A 403 7.07 -1.48 2.71
N PRO A 404 7.30 -2.29 3.77
CA PRO A 404 7.91 -3.61 3.64
C PRO A 404 7.30 -4.43 2.51
N VAL A 405 8.13 -5.08 1.69
CA VAL A 405 7.66 -5.92 0.58
C VAL A 405 6.79 -7.08 1.12
N GLY A 406 5.70 -7.39 0.44
CA GLY A 406 4.61 -8.21 0.96
C GLY A 406 3.46 -7.39 1.58
N MET A 407 3.63 -6.07 1.70
CA MET A 407 2.58 -5.12 2.11
C MET A 407 2.30 -4.09 1.02
N GLY A 408 1.02 -3.81 0.80
CA GLY A 408 0.46 -2.80 -0.09
C GLY A 408 1.28 -2.44 -1.34
N ILE A 409 1.60 -1.15 -1.51
CA ILE A 409 2.35 -0.60 -2.67
C ILE A 409 3.84 -0.46 -2.31
N GLY A 410 4.54 -1.59 -2.19
CA GLY A 410 5.95 -1.67 -1.77
C GLY A 410 7.01 -1.70 -2.88
N ARG A 411 6.62 -1.85 -4.15
CA ARG A 411 7.57 -1.95 -5.28
C ARG A 411 7.71 -0.65 -6.06
N ALA A 412 8.86 -0.46 -6.70
CA ALA A 412 9.22 0.80 -7.33
C ALA A 412 8.27 1.21 -8.45
N GLU A 413 7.87 0.26 -9.30
CA GLU A 413 6.98 0.54 -10.44
C GLU A 413 5.59 1.00 -9.97
N ASP A 414 5.02 0.30 -8.99
CA ASP A 414 3.70 0.62 -8.46
C ASP A 414 3.72 1.97 -7.72
N MET A 415 4.79 2.19 -6.94
CA MET A 415 5.01 3.45 -6.25
C MET A 415 5.19 4.62 -7.21
N ARG A 416 5.95 4.44 -8.30
CA ARG A 416 6.09 5.43 -9.38
C ARG A 416 4.74 5.79 -9.97
N THR A 417 3.93 4.80 -10.32
CA THR A 417 2.60 5.01 -10.90
C THR A 417 1.69 5.76 -9.94
N LEU A 418 1.75 5.45 -8.63
CA LEU A 418 0.99 6.19 -7.61
C LEU A 418 1.45 7.66 -7.51
N ILE A 419 2.75 7.92 -7.53
CA ILE A 419 3.30 9.29 -7.49
C ILE A 419 2.88 10.07 -8.73
N ASP A 420 3.04 9.49 -9.92
CA ASP A 420 2.66 10.13 -11.18
C ASP A 420 1.15 10.44 -11.23
N ALA A 421 0.31 9.50 -10.81
CA ALA A 421 -1.14 9.70 -10.72
C ALA A 421 -1.49 10.84 -9.74
N SER A 422 -0.82 10.88 -8.58
CA SER A 422 -1.02 11.92 -7.56
C SER A 422 -0.59 13.29 -8.06
N ARG A 423 0.57 13.37 -8.72
CA ARG A 423 1.10 14.61 -9.34
C ARG A 423 0.19 15.11 -10.45
N LYS A 424 -0.30 14.22 -11.32
CA LYS A 424 -1.24 14.58 -12.39
C LYS A 424 -2.53 15.17 -11.82
N LYS A 425 -3.14 14.51 -10.83
CA LYS A 425 -4.35 15.01 -10.17
C LYS A 425 -4.12 16.36 -9.48
N LEU A 426 -2.98 16.52 -8.80
CA LEU A 426 -2.61 17.78 -8.17
C LEU A 426 -2.44 18.90 -9.20
N ALA A 427 -1.71 18.65 -10.30
CA ALA A 427 -1.50 19.63 -11.36
C ALA A 427 -2.83 20.11 -11.96
N THR A 428 -3.74 19.18 -12.30
CA THR A 428 -5.10 19.51 -12.77
C THR A 428 -5.83 20.40 -11.76
N LYS A 429 -5.84 20.02 -10.49
CA LYS A 429 -6.50 20.80 -9.43
C LYS A 429 -5.85 22.16 -9.18
N LEU A 430 -4.55 22.32 -9.41
CA LEU A 430 -3.85 23.60 -9.29
C LEU A 430 -4.23 24.54 -10.44
N VAL A 431 -4.38 24.03 -11.66
CA VAL A 431 -4.91 24.82 -12.78
C VAL A 431 -6.35 25.24 -12.50
N GLU A 432 -7.23 24.29 -12.18
CA GLU A 432 -8.66 24.52 -11.99
C GLU A 432 -8.98 25.40 -10.77
N ASN A 433 -8.34 25.12 -9.62
CA ASN A 433 -8.72 25.75 -8.35
C ASN A 433 -7.83 26.92 -7.94
N GLN A 434 -6.62 27.04 -8.51
CA GLN A 434 -5.65 28.06 -8.11
C GLN A 434 -5.18 28.93 -9.29
N GLY A 435 -5.65 28.66 -10.51
CA GLY A 435 -5.38 29.50 -11.68
C GLY A 435 -3.92 29.52 -12.14
N LEU A 436 -3.13 28.49 -11.78
CA LEU A 436 -1.76 28.35 -12.29
C LEU A 436 -1.76 27.96 -13.76
N SER A 437 -0.70 28.31 -14.48
CA SER A 437 -0.44 27.72 -15.79
C SER A 437 -0.12 26.22 -15.66
N GLU A 438 -0.34 25.45 -16.73
CA GLU A 438 -0.02 24.00 -16.73
C GLU A 438 1.44 23.72 -16.38
N SER A 439 2.37 24.55 -16.86
CA SER A 439 3.81 24.43 -16.58
C SER A 439 4.13 24.65 -15.10
N GLU A 440 3.59 25.72 -14.50
CA GLU A 440 3.79 26.01 -13.08
C GLU A 440 3.10 24.97 -12.20
N ALA A 441 1.89 24.53 -12.56
CA ALA A 441 1.16 23.50 -11.85
C ALA A 441 1.93 22.17 -11.83
N LYS A 442 2.54 21.79 -12.97
CA LYS A 442 3.40 20.61 -13.05
C LYS A 442 4.66 20.76 -12.18
N GLN A 443 5.34 21.90 -12.24
CA GLN A 443 6.52 22.16 -11.42
C GLN A 443 6.20 22.09 -9.92
N GLN A 444 5.07 22.66 -9.50
CA GLN A 444 4.61 22.58 -8.11
C GLN A 444 4.25 21.14 -7.72
N ALA A 445 3.60 20.38 -8.61
CA ALA A 445 3.30 18.98 -8.35
C ALA A 445 4.55 18.11 -8.19
N ASP A 446 5.55 18.30 -9.07
CA ASP A 446 6.85 17.60 -9.00
C ASP A 446 7.61 17.94 -7.71
N LYS A 447 7.51 19.19 -7.23
CA LYS A 447 8.11 19.64 -5.97
C LYS A 447 7.39 19.06 -4.74
N LEU A 448 6.06 19.06 -4.73
CA LEU A 448 5.27 18.79 -3.53
C LEU A 448 5.02 17.30 -3.27
N ILE A 449 5.15 16.44 -4.28
CA ILE A 449 4.95 15.00 -4.13
C ILE A 449 6.21 14.28 -4.65
N GLY A 450 6.89 13.53 -3.79
CA GLY A 450 8.07 12.74 -4.15
C GLY A 450 8.10 11.39 -3.46
N ALA A 451 9.30 10.79 -3.41
CA ALA A 451 9.54 9.47 -2.83
C ALA A 451 10.55 9.53 -1.69
N THR A 452 10.23 8.81 -0.62
CA THR A 452 11.17 8.33 0.39
C THR A 452 11.46 6.88 0.04
N TRP A 453 12.71 6.54 -0.22
CA TRP A 453 13.08 5.18 -0.57
C TRP A 453 13.72 4.49 0.63
N ASP A 454 13.03 3.48 1.16
CA ASP A 454 13.59 2.60 2.19
C ASP A 454 14.24 1.37 1.55
N VAL A 455 15.56 1.24 1.77
CA VAL A 455 16.36 0.17 1.18
C VAL A 455 16.25 -1.17 1.93
N GLY A 456 15.88 -1.16 3.21
CA GLY A 456 15.62 -2.39 3.94
C GLY A 456 14.32 -3.03 3.47
N HIS A 457 13.26 -2.24 3.29
CA HIS A 457 11.97 -2.67 2.77
C HIS A 457 12.13 -3.36 1.41
N ILE A 458 12.81 -2.73 0.45
CA ILE A 458 12.97 -3.33 -0.88
C ILE A 458 13.91 -4.56 -0.88
N ASN A 459 14.87 -4.63 0.04
CA ASN A 459 15.74 -5.80 0.17
C ASN A 459 14.97 -7.07 0.58
N MET A 460 13.76 -6.92 1.13
CA MET A 460 12.86 -8.04 1.41
C MET A 460 12.33 -8.74 0.14
N LEU A 461 12.57 -8.21 -1.08
CA LEU A 461 12.29 -8.93 -2.32
C LEU A 461 13.05 -10.27 -2.42
N ARG A 462 14.15 -10.45 -1.69
CA ARG A 462 14.94 -11.69 -1.71
C ARG A 462 14.10 -12.92 -1.32
N GLN A 463 13.14 -12.76 -0.40
CA GLN A 463 12.23 -13.85 -0.01
C GLN A 463 11.35 -14.34 -1.17
N TYR A 464 11.14 -13.52 -2.20
CA TYR A 464 10.37 -13.84 -3.42
C TYR A 464 11.26 -14.28 -4.60
N GLY A 465 12.53 -14.62 -4.34
CA GLY A 465 13.47 -15.13 -5.34
C GLY A 465 14.28 -14.06 -6.09
N TYR A 466 14.12 -12.79 -5.74
CA TYR A 466 14.82 -11.70 -6.42
C TYR A 466 16.30 -11.65 -6.01
N SER A 467 17.16 -11.41 -7.00
CA SER A 467 18.57 -11.23 -6.77
C SER A 467 18.90 -9.79 -6.39
N GLU A 468 20.15 -9.58 -5.97
CA GLU A 468 20.68 -8.24 -5.71
C GLU A 468 20.54 -7.31 -6.91
N LYS A 469 20.77 -7.82 -8.12
CA LYS A 469 20.63 -7.05 -9.37
C LYS A 469 19.19 -6.55 -9.58
N ASP A 470 18.21 -7.39 -9.27
CA ASP A 470 16.80 -7.05 -9.46
C ASP A 470 16.36 -5.96 -8.46
N ILE A 471 16.86 -6.01 -7.22
CA ILE A 471 16.65 -4.98 -6.20
C ILE A 471 17.22 -3.62 -6.62
N LEU A 472 18.39 -3.62 -7.26
CA LEU A 472 18.99 -2.38 -7.79
C LEU A 472 18.19 -1.82 -8.97
N GLU A 473 17.62 -2.68 -9.82
CA GLU A 473 16.76 -2.23 -10.92
C GLU A 473 15.47 -1.56 -10.39
N GLU A 474 14.90 -2.05 -9.28
CA GLU A 474 13.79 -1.34 -8.59
C GLU A 474 14.21 0.06 -8.15
N THR A 475 15.42 0.19 -7.58
CA THR A 475 15.92 1.51 -7.16
C THR A 475 16.11 2.46 -8.34
N LYS A 476 16.63 1.96 -9.46
CA LYS A 476 16.79 2.74 -10.68
C LYS A 476 15.46 3.27 -11.23
N LYS A 477 14.39 2.46 -11.18
CA LYS A 477 13.05 2.88 -11.63
C LYS A 477 12.49 4.05 -10.82
N ILE A 478 12.66 4.04 -9.49
CA ILE A 478 12.12 5.07 -8.59
C ILE A 478 13.09 6.24 -8.39
N ALA A 479 14.38 6.07 -8.67
CA ALA A 479 15.43 7.06 -8.39
C ALA A 479 15.08 8.50 -8.77
N PRO A 480 14.48 8.81 -9.95
CA PRO A 480 14.14 10.19 -10.32
C PRO A 480 13.15 10.90 -9.37
N TYR A 481 12.39 10.14 -8.58
CA TYR A 481 11.37 10.64 -7.66
C TYR A 481 11.88 10.78 -6.22
N VAL A 482 13.04 10.18 -5.92
CA VAL A 482 13.60 10.10 -4.58
C VAL A 482 14.11 11.46 -4.12
N ASN A 483 13.52 11.99 -3.05
CA ASN A 483 13.98 13.20 -2.37
C ASN A 483 14.53 12.93 -0.96
N LYS A 484 14.33 11.70 -0.47
CA LYS A 484 14.72 11.26 0.86
C LYS A 484 14.96 9.75 0.84
N MET A 485 15.85 9.29 1.71
CA MET A 485 16.20 7.89 1.80
C MET A 485 16.18 7.42 3.25
N HIS A 486 15.52 6.30 3.50
CA HIS A 486 15.60 5.58 4.77
C HIS A 486 16.66 4.48 4.67
N LEU A 487 17.48 4.39 5.71
CA LEU A 487 18.60 3.50 5.85
C LEU A 487 18.30 2.52 6.98
N SER A 488 17.87 1.33 6.56
CA SER A 488 17.68 0.17 7.41
C SER A 488 18.34 -1.03 6.72
N ASP A 489 19.08 -1.84 7.47
CA ASP A 489 19.72 -3.05 6.95
C ASP A 489 18.95 -4.29 7.42
N ASN A 490 19.02 -5.37 6.65
CA ASN A 490 18.44 -6.66 7.01
C ASN A 490 19.03 -7.77 6.13
N PHE A 491 18.55 -8.99 6.30
CA PHE A 491 18.99 -10.15 5.52
C PHE A 491 18.09 -10.49 4.31
N GLY A 492 17.01 -9.73 4.12
CA GLY A 492 16.08 -9.84 2.98
C GLY A 492 14.89 -10.77 3.18
N PHE A 493 14.65 -11.26 4.39
CA PHE A 493 13.52 -12.14 4.71
C PHE A 493 12.52 -11.49 5.66
N GLU A 494 13.02 -10.77 6.66
CA GLU A 494 12.21 -10.11 7.68
C GLU A 494 12.58 -8.63 7.75
N HIS A 495 11.64 -7.82 8.23
CA HIS A 495 11.85 -6.40 8.51
C HIS A 495 12.60 -6.23 9.83
N GLY A 496 13.94 -6.42 9.79
CA GLY A 496 14.79 -6.44 10.99
C GLY A 496 15.48 -5.12 11.38
N GLU A 497 15.18 -4.02 10.68
CA GLU A 497 15.69 -2.65 10.93
C GLU A 497 17.08 -2.54 11.60
N LEU A 498 18.08 -3.21 11.05
CA LEU A 498 19.43 -3.21 11.60
C LEU A 498 20.20 -1.93 11.20
N PRO A 499 21.21 -1.52 11.98
CA PRO A 499 22.17 -0.53 11.52
C PRO A 499 22.83 -0.97 10.21
N MET A 500 23.13 -0.02 9.34
CA MET A 500 23.81 -0.30 8.08
C MET A 500 25.14 -1.02 8.30
N GLY A 501 25.43 -2.01 7.45
CA GLY A 501 26.65 -2.83 7.51
C GLY A 501 26.47 -4.16 8.24
N MET A 502 25.36 -4.35 8.94
CA MET A 502 25.07 -5.56 9.71
C MET A 502 24.27 -6.61 8.92
N GLY A 503 23.69 -6.22 7.78
CA GLY A 503 22.93 -7.11 6.91
C GLY A 503 23.56 -7.27 5.52
N ASN A 504 22.71 -7.40 4.51
CA ASN A 504 23.10 -7.64 3.13
C ASN A 504 22.42 -6.70 2.11
N VAL A 505 21.90 -5.56 2.56
CA VAL A 505 21.37 -4.52 1.68
C VAL A 505 22.48 -4.03 0.74
N PRO A 506 22.27 -4.00 -0.60
CA PRO A 506 23.31 -3.62 -1.56
C PRO A 506 23.47 -2.10 -1.67
N MET A 507 23.80 -1.45 -0.55
CA MET A 507 23.80 0.01 -0.42
C MET A 507 24.68 0.72 -1.46
N LYS A 508 25.85 0.16 -1.79
CA LYS A 508 26.73 0.72 -2.84
C LYS A 508 26.00 0.86 -4.19
N GLY A 509 25.24 -0.17 -4.57
CA GLY A 509 24.44 -0.15 -5.78
C GLY A 509 23.31 0.88 -5.71
N HIS A 510 22.59 0.94 -4.58
CA HIS A 510 21.51 1.91 -4.39
C HIS A 510 22.01 3.36 -4.53
N LEU A 511 23.14 3.70 -3.89
CA LEU A 511 23.75 5.04 -4.04
C LEU A 511 24.17 5.32 -5.49
N LYS A 512 24.69 4.32 -6.20
CA LYS A 512 25.10 4.47 -7.60
C LYS A 512 23.91 4.79 -8.50
N GLU A 513 22.78 4.08 -8.35
CA GLU A 513 21.57 4.34 -9.13
C GLU A 513 20.97 5.73 -8.81
N LEU A 514 20.96 6.11 -7.53
CA LEU A 514 20.53 7.46 -7.13
C LEU A 514 21.46 8.56 -7.66
N GLN A 515 22.78 8.34 -7.64
CA GLN A 515 23.79 9.26 -8.17
C GLN A 515 23.64 9.42 -9.68
N ALA A 516 23.30 8.34 -10.39
CA ALA A 516 23.05 8.39 -11.84
C ALA A 516 21.81 9.25 -12.17
N ALA A 517 20.77 9.20 -11.34
CA ALA A 517 19.55 10.00 -11.54
C ALA A 517 19.69 11.47 -11.11
N HIS A 518 20.43 11.75 -10.02
CA HIS A 518 20.47 13.08 -9.40
C HIS A 518 21.77 13.85 -9.63
N GLY A 519 22.84 13.20 -10.08
CA GLY A 519 24.16 13.81 -10.14
C GLY A 519 24.58 14.33 -8.76
N ASP A 520 25.19 15.50 -8.70
CA ASP A 520 25.63 16.11 -7.44
C ASP A 520 24.50 16.39 -6.44
N LYS A 521 23.24 16.47 -6.90
CA LYS A 521 22.07 16.72 -6.03
C LYS A 521 21.77 15.55 -5.09
N ILE A 522 22.39 14.38 -5.25
CA ILE A 522 22.28 13.29 -4.26
C ILE A 522 22.79 13.74 -2.87
N LYS A 523 23.65 14.76 -2.81
CA LYS A 523 24.13 15.34 -1.55
C LYS A 523 23.01 16.02 -0.77
N ASP A 524 21.96 16.47 -1.46
CA ASP A 524 20.76 17.07 -0.87
C ASP A 524 19.75 16.00 -0.39
N ILE A 525 19.88 14.76 -0.87
CA ILE A 525 19.05 13.63 -0.41
C ILE A 525 19.50 13.21 0.98
N LYS A 526 18.61 13.47 1.94
CA LYS A 526 18.78 13.10 3.35
C LYS A 526 18.75 11.58 3.50
N LYS A 527 19.76 11.04 4.18
CA LYS A 527 19.93 9.61 4.45
C LYS A 527 19.63 9.38 5.93
N ILE A 528 18.46 8.84 6.23
CA ILE A 528 17.93 8.77 7.59
C ILE A 528 18.05 7.35 8.09
N ILE A 529 18.76 7.15 9.20
CA ILE A 529 18.92 5.83 9.80
C ILE A 529 17.63 5.47 10.53
N GLU A 530 16.93 4.49 9.99
CA GLU A 530 15.72 3.87 10.55
C GLU A 530 16.09 2.51 11.13
N ALA A 531 16.55 2.52 12.37
CA ALA A 531 16.91 1.31 13.11
C ALA A 531 16.18 1.30 14.46
N GLY A 532 14.85 1.30 14.41
CA GLY A 532 13.98 1.37 15.59
C GLY A 532 14.17 0.16 16.51
N ASP A 533 14.24 -1.03 15.93
CA ASP A 533 14.50 -2.27 16.66
C ASP A 533 15.86 -2.26 17.37
N TRP A 534 16.88 -1.65 16.74
CA TRP A 534 18.18 -1.49 17.38
C TRP A 534 18.08 -0.65 18.66
N TYR A 535 17.39 0.49 18.59
CA TYR A 535 17.15 1.32 19.78
C TYR A 535 16.35 0.58 20.85
N GLN A 536 15.35 -0.21 20.44
CA GLN A 536 14.53 -0.99 21.36
C GLN A 536 15.34 -2.02 22.14
N HIS A 537 16.17 -2.78 21.46
CA HIS A 537 16.86 -3.94 22.05
C HIS A 537 18.22 -3.60 22.64
N PHE A 538 18.97 -2.71 22.02
CA PHE A 538 20.35 -2.40 22.41
C PHE A 538 20.48 -1.06 23.14
N GLN A 539 19.44 -0.22 23.14
CA GLN A 539 19.42 1.09 23.85
C GLN A 539 20.61 2.00 23.51
N THR A 540 21.22 1.80 22.34
CA THR A 540 22.38 2.56 21.86
C THR A 540 22.09 3.17 20.50
N SER A 541 22.80 4.24 20.15
CA SER A 541 22.60 4.89 18.85
C SER A 541 23.17 4.03 17.71
N PRO A 542 22.39 3.75 16.64
CA PRO A 542 22.86 3.05 15.44
C PRO A 542 23.82 3.93 14.62
N PHE A 543 23.91 5.23 14.92
CA PHE A 543 24.71 6.21 14.18
C PHE A 543 26.19 5.80 14.05
N LYS A 544 26.81 5.33 15.14
CA LYS A 544 28.21 4.88 15.12
C LYS A 544 28.40 3.71 14.15
N LYS A 545 27.50 2.73 14.18
CA LYS A 545 27.55 1.54 13.34
C LYS A 545 27.36 1.87 11.86
N THR A 546 26.43 2.76 11.55
CA THR A 546 26.28 3.27 10.18
C THR A 546 27.52 4.04 9.71
N MET A 547 28.13 4.89 10.53
CA MET A 547 29.37 5.58 10.16
C MET A 547 30.54 4.61 9.89
N GLU A 548 30.64 3.53 10.67
CA GLU A 548 31.59 2.43 10.41
C GLU A 548 31.32 1.83 9.03
N ALA A 549 30.07 1.47 8.71
CA ALA A 549 29.71 0.83 7.44
C ALA A 549 29.97 1.70 6.20
N PHE A 550 29.79 3.02 6.30
CA PHE A 550 30.06 3.94 5.20
C PHE A 550 31.50 4.45 5.14
N GLY A 551 32.37 3.95 6.04
CA GLY A 551 33.76 4.42 6.13
C GLY A 551 33.84 5.93 6.29
N SER A 552 32.99 6.50 7.15
CA SER A 552 32.97 7.94 7.39
C SER A 552 34.31 8.40 7.99
N PRO A 553 34.86 9.55 7.57
CA PRO A 553 36.06 10.10 8.20
C PRO A 553 35.76 10.54 9.65
N ILE A 554 36.71 10.34 10.56
CA ILE A 554 36.58 10.74 11.97
C ILE A 554 36.63 12.28 12.09
N TYR A 555 37.39 12.95 11.23
CA TYR A 555 37.49 14.41 11.16
C TYR A 555 37.70 14.88 9.71
N GLY A 556 37.45 16.18 9.45
CA GLY A 556 37.40 16.73 8.08
C GLY A 556 38.75 17.15 7.46
N MET A 557 39.89 16.70 7.98
CA MET A 557 41.20 17.02 7.40
C MET A 557 41.58 16.00 6.32
N ASP A 558 42.44 16.41 5.38
CA ASP A 558 43.04 15.49 4.42
C ASP A 558 43.78 14.36 5.15
N MET A 559 43.64 13.12 4.68
CA MET A 559 44.19 11.91 5.31
C MET A 559 43.61 11.56 6.69
N ALA A 560 42.41 12.01 7.03
CA ALA A 560 41.74 11.59 8.26
C ALA A 560 41.50 10.05 8.30
N PRO A 561 41.71 9.41 9.46
CA PRO A 561 41.30 8.03 9.69
C PRO A 561 39.77 7.90 9.62
N TYR A 562 39.31 6.69 9.32
CA TYR A 562 37.89 6.39 9.14
C TYR A 562 37.31 5.63 10.34
N TRP A 563 36.00 5.74 10.56
CA TRP A 563 35.31 5.10 11.69
C TRP A 563 35.48 3.57 11.70
N ASN A 564 35.50 2.91 10.55
CA ASN A 564 35.80 1.48 10.41
C ASN A 564 37.26 1.12 10.73
N GLN A 565 38.18 2.09 10.71
CA GLN A 565 39.57 1.90 11.13
C GLN A 565 39.77 2.25 12.61
N SER A 566 38.79 2.87 13.26
CA SER A 566 38.85 3.25 14.67
C SER A 566 39.20 2.08 15.60
N PRO A 567 38.67 0.85 15.43
CA PRO A 567 39.06 -0.29 16.27
C PRO A 567 40.57 -0.61 16.17
N VAL A 568 41.16 -0.46 14.98
CA VAL A 568 42.59 -0.68 14.72
C VAL A 568 43.45 0.48 15.25
N LEU A 569 42.92 1.70 15.26
CA LEU A 569 43.57 2.87 15.83
C LEU A 569 43.50 2.90 17.36
N SER A 570 42.48 2.27 17.96
CA SER A 570 42.30 2.14 19.41
C SER A 570 42.84 0.81 19.98
N GLY A 571 43.23 -0.15 19.14
CA GLY A 571 44.06 -1.29 19.52
C GLY A 571 44.88 -1.78 18.32
N PRO A 572 46.23 -1.74 18.33
CA PRO A 572 47.16 -1.85 19.46
C PRO A 572 48.15 -0.65 19.53
N GLY A 573 47.64 0.59 19.65
CA GLY A 573 48.49 1.75 19.92
C GLY A 573 49.02 1.81 21.36
N TYR A 574 48.37 1.11 22.28
CA TYR A 574 48.90 0.79 23.61
C TYR A 574 49.25 -0.69 23.63
N PHE A 575 50.56 -0.98 23.67
CA PHE A 575 51.07 -2.34 23.89
C PHE A 575 50.51 -2.86 25.23
N SER A 576 49.54 -3.78 25.17
CA SER A 576 48.88 -4.38 26.35
C SER A 576 49.76 -5.41 27.08
N GLY A 577 51.08 -5.41 26.81
CA GLY A 577 52.00 -6.42 27.32
C GLY A 577 51.79 -7.78 26.65
N TYR A 578 52.72 -8.71 26.89
CA TYR A 578 52.64 -10.09 26.37
C TYR A 578 51.54 -10.96 27.04
N GLY A 579 50.61 -10.37 27.78
CA GLY A 579 49.73 -11.11 28.70
C GLY A 579 50.53 -11.96 29.69
N MET A 580 49.88 -12.91 30.36
CA MET A 580 50.52 -13.89 31.28
C MET A 580 51.27 -15.01 30.53
N MET A 581 51.92 -14.69 29.39
CA MET A 581 52.61 -15.69 28.57
C MET A 581 54.04 -15.98 29.07
N LEU A 582 54.59 -15.13 29.95
CA LEU A 582 55.91 -15.31 30.55
C LEU A 582 55.81 -16.01 31.93
N PRO A 583 56.86 -16.69 32.40
CA PRO A 583 56.88 -17.30 33.73
C PRO A 583 56.60 -16.27 34.84
N GLU A 584 55.90 -16.68 35.90
CA GLU A 584 55.46 -15.85 37.04
C GLU A 584 56.59 -15.00 37.65
N GLN A 585 57.82 -15.52 37.61
CA GLN A 585 59.03 -14.86 38.09
C GLN A 585 59.32 -13.53 37.37
N HIS A 586 58.93 -13.38 36.10
CA HIS A 586 59.08 -12.13 35.34
C HIS A 586 58.01 -11.10 35.70
N PHE A 587 56.79 -11.54 36.02
CA PHE A 587 55.72 -10.63 36.45
C PHE A 587 55.96 -10.07 37.85
N SER A 588 56.55 -10.86 38.75
CA SER A 588 56.91 -10.40 40.09
C SER A 588 58.07 -9.41 40.09
N MET A 589 59.00 -9.50 39.14
CA MET A 589 60.17 -8.62 39.07
C MET A 589 59.94 -7.34 38.26
N TYR A 590 59.18 -7.40 37.15
CA TYR A 590 59.09 -6.30 36.19
C TYR A 590 57.66 -5.78 35.98
N GLY A 591 56.66 -6.44 36.56
CA GLY A 591 55.24 -6.13 36.36
C GLY A 591 54.68 -6.67 35.05
N ALA A 592 53.41 -7.09 35.07
CA ALA A 592 52.63 -7.29 33.85
C ALA A 592 52.08 -5.93 33.39
N GLY A 593 52.12 -5.66 32.08
CA GLY A 593 51.70 -4.39 31.50
C GLY A 593 50.42 -3.81 32.10
N PHE A 594 50.46 -2.51 32.44
CA PHE A 594 49.38 -1.61 32.84
C PHE A 594 48.25 -2.11 33.77
N SER A 595 48.42 -3.21 34.51
CA SER A 595 47.50 -3.56 35.62
C SER A 595 47.69 -2.69 36.87
N ASN A 596 48.69 -1.79 36.90
CA ASN A 596 48.85 -0.81 37.97
C ASN A 596 48.85 0.59 37.36
N LEU A 597 47.81 1.39 37.67
CA LEU A 597 47.90 2.85 37.55
C LEU A 597 49.18 3.33 38.25
N PRO A 598 49.81 4.44 37.82
CA PRO A 598 50.85 5.08 38.63
C PRO A 598 50.29 5.36 40.03
N THR A 599 51.11 5.19 41.07
CA THR A 599 50.70 5.43 42.47
C THR A 599 50.16 6.84 42.67
N GLU A 600 50.62 7.79 41.87
CA GLU A 600 50.20 9.19 41.82
C GLU A 600 48.76 9.38 41.28
N LEU A 601 48.22 8.38 40.57
CA LEU A 601 46.86 8.34 40.03
C LEU A 601 45.99 7.26 40.71
N GLY A 602 46.42 6.74 41.86
CA GLY A 602 45.66 5.80 42.67
C GLY A 602 45.88 4.32 42.37
N GLY A 603 46.94 3.95 41.65
CA GLY A 603 47.29 2.53 41.48
C GLY A 603 48.10 1.97 42.64
N GLN A 604 47.85 0.70 42.98
CA GLN A 604 48.58 -0.02 44.02
C GLN A 604 49.74 -0.84 43.43
N MET A 605 50.88 -0.84 44.09
CA MET A 605 51.96 -1.79 43.82
C MET A 605 51.64 -3.17 44.43
N ALA A 606 51.76 -4.18 43.55
CA ALA A 606 51.84 -5.63 43.70
C ALA A 606 51.53 -6.30 45.06
N GLY A 607 50.53 -7.19 45.04
CA GLY A 607 50.42 -8.28 46.01
C GLY A 607 49.17 -9.16 45.86
N ARG A 608 47.98 -8.58 45.67
CA ARG A 608 46.73 -9.35 45.55
C ARG A 608 45.69 -8.62 44.70
N SER A 609 45.30 -9.23 43.58
CA SER A 609 44.17 -8.75 42.77
C SER A 609 42.85 -9.03 43.49
N ARG A 610 41.96 -8.04 43.57
CA ARG A 610 40.60 -8.17 44.11
C ARG A 610 39.62 -8.88 43.18
N LEU A 611 40.04 -9.28 41.98
CA LEU A 611 39.21 -9.97 40.99
C LEU A 611 39.22 -11.51 41.14
N SER A 612 39.97 -12.08 42.09
CA SER A 612 40.08 -13.54 42.25
C SER A 612 39.04 -14.18 43.19
N GLY A 613 38.06 -13.42 43.68
CA GLY A 613 36.92 -14.00 44.43
C GLY A 613 37.24 -14.60 45.82
N ASN A 614 38.43 -14.35 46.39
CA ASN A 614 38.75 -14.81 47.74
C ASN A 614 38.26 -13.83 48.82
N GLN A 615 37.75 -14.36 49.94
CA GLN A 615 37.22 -13.58 51.07
C GLN A 615 38.31 -12.75 51.77
N MET A 616 37.92 -11.58 52.28
CA MET A 616 38.77 -10.65 53.03
C MET A 616 38.99 -11.15 54.46
N GLU A 617 40.25 -11.10 54.93
CA GLU A 617 40.60 -10.81 56.33
C GLU A 617 41.02 -9.34 56.45
#